data_AF-A0A523ZUE8-F1
#
_entry.id   AF-A0A523ZUE8-F1
#
_cell.length_a   1.000
_cell.length_b   1.000
_cell.length_c   1.000
_cell.angle_alpha   90.00
_cell.angle_beta   90.00
_cell.angle_gamma   90.00
#
_symmetry.space_group_name_H-M   'P 1'
#
loop_
_entity.id
_entity.type
_entity.pdbx_description
1 polymer ?
#
loop_
_entity_poly.entity_id
_entity_poly.type
_entity_poly.pdbx_seq_one_letter_code
_entity_poly.pdbx_strand_id
1 'polypeptide(L)'
;MMFRPKIIGFICNWSLPTEVDIASTSRIHGYPKIRIVRVMCVGRIDPVIVLETFARGADGVLVIGCHPPDCHYIEGNLQAERKIKMLKKLISRTGLEPERLRLDWAYASEIERFPKIVDDFRNQVTALGPSPLAGEEPDKNILAEIMAAKAVAGDSRLRTLVGREKQMIEEGNVYDEKVEQEEFDEVMDESIDAEYVRSRIRLLVKDNPMSIEGLAKHLSLDPKKVLRHIVVLRQRGLVALDRIEGEDPLYIALEVV
;
A
#
# COMPACT_ATOMS: atom_id res chain seq x y z
N MET A 1 4.35 28.89 -10.95
CA MET A 1 4.26 28.77 -9.48
C MET A 1 5.12 27.61 -9.03
N MET A 2 5.82 27.72 -7.90
CA MET A 2 6.64 26.62 -7.36
C MET A 2 5.74 25.52 -6.79
N PHE A 3 5.95 24.27 -7.22
CA PHE A 3 5.21 23.11 -6.72
C PHE A 3 5.34 22.99 -5.20
N ARG A 4 4.21 22.78 -4.51
CA ARG A 4 4.16 22.55 -3.07
C ARG A 4 3.45 21.21 -2.82
N PRO A 5 4.19 20.15 -2.45
CA PRO A 5 3.62 18.82 -2.33
C PRO A 5 2.62 18.73 -1.16
N LYS A 6 1.50 18.05 -1.41
CA LYS A 6 0.49 17.66 -0.42
C LYS A 6 0.91 16.35 0.23
N ILE A 7 1.60 16.45 1.37
CA ILE A 7 2.06 15.29 2.12
C ILE A 7 1.14 15.04 3.32
N ILE A 8 0.74 13.79 3.50
CA ILE A 8 0.02 13.31 4.70
C ILE A 8 1.00 12.55 5.59
N GLY A 9 1.11 12.95 6.86
CA GLY A 9 1.99 12.34 7.84
C GLY A 9 1.21 11.55 8.90
N PHE A 10 1.36 10.24 8.97
CA PHE A 10 0.83 9.43 10.07
C PHE A 10 1.88 9.28 11.16
N ILE A 11 1.67 9.92 12.30
CA ILE A 11 2.69 10.06 13.34
C ILE A 11 2.26 9.39 14.64
N CYS A 12 3.13 8.56 15.20
CA CYS A 12 2.92 7.91 16.49
C CYS A 12 2.86 8.94 17.63
N ASN A 13 1.89 8.78 18.52
CA ASN A 13 1.67 9.59 19.70
C ASN A 13 2.91 9.70 20.59
N TRP A 14 3.68 8.61 20.67
CA TRP A 14 4.82 8.46 21.57
C TRP A 14 6.16 8.86 20.96
N SER A 15 6.23 9.05 19.64
CA SER A 15 7.42 9.60 18.97
C SER A 15 7.30 11.09 18.67
N LEU A 16 6.07 11.62 18.65
CA LEU A 16 5.82 13.04 18.40
C LEU A 16 6.34 13.88 19.58
N PRO A 17 7.25 14.85 19.36
CA PRO A 17 7.67 15.76 20.42
C PRO A 17 6.47 16.55 20.98
N THR A 18 6.47 16.81 22.28
CA THR A 18 5.38 17.50 22.99
C THR A 18 5.14 18.92 22.49
N GLU A 19 6.16 19.53 21.90
CA GLU A 19 6.15 20.88 21.34
C GLU A 19 5.48 20.92 19.96
N VAL A 20 5.34 19.76 19.29
CA VAL A 20 4.66 19.66 18.00
C VAL A 20 3.16 19.55 18.25
N ASP A 21 2.51 20.70 18.40
CA ASP A 21 1.06 20.79 18.52
C ASP A 21 0.38 20.53 17.16
N ILE A 22 -0.36 19.42 17.09
CA ILE A 22 -1.18 19.00 15.92
C ILE A 22 -2.28 20.02 15.61
N ALA A 23 -2.65 20.87 16.57
CA ALA A 23 -3.68 21.89 16.43
C ALA A 23 -3.16 23.25 15.92
N SER A 24 -1.85 23.47 15.82
CA SER A 24 -1.35 24.83 15.60
C SER A 24 -1.10 25.16 14.12
N THR A 25 -2.03 25.93 13.56
CA THR A 25 -1.75 26.89 12.48
C THR A 25 -0.85 28.05 12.96
N SER A 26 -0.34 28.04 14.20
CA SER A 26 0.50 29.12 14.72
C SER A 26 1.25 28.75 16.00
N ARG A 27 2.60 28.77 15.93
CA ARG A 27 3.56 29.41 16.87
C ARG A 27 4.95 28.76 16.91
N ILE A 28 5.18 27.66 16.18
CA ILE A 28 6.53 27.38 15.68
C ILE A 28 6.65 28.11 14.35
N HIS A 29 7.53 29.12 14.27
CA HIS A 29 7.90 29.71 12.98
C HIS A 29 8.49 28.60 12.09
N GLY A 30 7.68 28.02 11.18
CA GLY A 30 8.20 27.17 10.09
C GLY A 30 7.46 25.89 9.73
N TYR A 31 6.43 25.42 10.45
CA TYR A 31 5.75 24.16 10.12
C TYR A 31 4.23 24.19 10.45
N PRO A 32 3.36 23.52 9.66
CA PRO A 32 3.67 22.25 9.02
C PRO A 32 3.62 22.27 7.48
N LYS A 33 4.75 21.94 6.85
CA LYS A 33 4.87 21.67 5.40
C LYS A 33 4.12 20.39 4.96
N ILE A 34 3.44 19.71 5.89
CA ILE A 34 2.70 18.46 5.73
C ILE A 34 1.42 18.50 6.57
N ARG A 35 0.46 17.60 6.35
CA ARG A 35 -0.75 17.46 7.17
C ARG A 35 -0.62 16.25 8.09
N ILE A 36 -0.67 16.46 9.40
CA ILE A 36 -0.41 15.40 10.39
C ILE A 36 -1.72 14.72 10.81
N VAL A 37 -1.69 13.38 10.79
CA VAL A 37 -2.69 12.50 11.39
C VAL A 37 -2.00 11.79 12.56
N ARG A 38 -2.35 12.16 13.79
CA ARG A 38 -1.82 11.50 14.99
C ARG A 38 -2.48 10.14 15.16
N VAL A 39 -1.68 9.11 15.39
CA VAL A 39 -2.15 7.76 15.72
C VAL A 39 -1.47 7.31 17.01
N MET A 40 -2.10 6.43 17.80
CA MET A 40 -1.45 5.92 19.01
C MET A 40 -0.18 5.13 18.69
N CYS A 41 -0.18 4.38 17.60
CA CYS A 41 0.97 3.65 17.11
C CYS A 41 0.91 3.55 15.59
N VAL A 42 2.06 3.67 14.92
CA VAL A 42 2.15 3.44 13.46
C VAL A 42 1.83 2.00 13.07
N GLY A 43 2.01 1.03 13.98
CA GLY A 43 1.58 -0.35 13.78
C GLY A 43 0.08 -0.49 13.56
N ARG A 44 -0.74 0.48 13.99
CA ARG A 44 -2.20 0.46 13.80
C ARG A 44 -2.63 0.89 12.41
N ILE A 45 -1.74 1.52 11.63
CA ILE A 45 -2.02 1.98 10.27
C ILE A 45 -2.34 0.74 9.42
N ASP A 46 -3.53 0.75 8.84
CA ASP A 46 -3.94 -0.26 7.88
C ASP A 46 -3.34 0.10 6.50
N PRO A 47 -2.68 -0.85 5.81
CA PRO A 47 -2.16 -0.61 4.46
C PRO A 47 -3.17 0.00 3.47
N VAL A 48 -4.45 -0.34 3.60
CA VAL A 48 -5.54 0.21 2.78
C VAL A 48 -5.66 1.72 2.92
N ILE A 49 -5.40 2.28 4.12
CA ILE A 49 -5.47 3.73 4.38
C ILE A 49 -4.37 4.47 3.61
N VAL A 50 -3.16 3.89 3.53
CA VAL A 50 -2.04 4.49 2.80
C VAL A 50 -2.36 4.56 1.31
N LEU A 51 -2.86 3.47 0.73
CA LEU A 51 -3.22 3.42 -0.69
C LEU A 51 -4.43 4.31 -1.02
N GLU A 52 -5.43 4.38 -0.12
CA GLU A 52 -6.54 5.34 -0.23
C GLU A 52 -6.03 6.79 -0.19
N THR A 53 -5.00 7.07 0.61
CA THR A 53 -4.41 8.41 0.70
C THR A 53 -3.78 8.83 -0.64
N PHE A 54 -3.09 7.91 -1.32
CA PHE A 54 -2.59 8.14 -2.68
C PHE A 54 -3.72 8.27 -3.71
N ALA A 55 -4.74 7.43 -3.63
CA ALA A 55 -5.91 7.48 -4.50
C ALA A 55 -6.65 8.84 -4.42
N ARG A 56 -6.56 9.52 -3.27
CA ARG A 56 -7.11 10.88 -3.04
C ARG A 56 -6.15 12.01 -3.44
N GLY A 57 -5.06 11.71 -4.13
CA GLY A 57 -4.15 12.70 -4.70
C GLY A 57 -3.13 13.27 -3.73
N ALA A 58 -2.72 12.50 -2.71
CA ALA A 58 -1.54 12.85 -1.92
C ALA A 58 -0.27 12.71 -2.79
N ASP A 59 0.63 13.70 -2.67
CA ASP A 59 1.93 13.68 -3.36
C ASP A 59 2.95 12.79 -2.65
N GLY A 60 2.76 12.58 -1.34
CA GLY A 60 3.56 11.70 -0.52
C GLY A 60 2.87 11.33 0.80
N VAL A 61 3.21 10.16 1.33
CA VAL A 61 2.79 9.67 2.64
C VAL A 61 4.01 9.42 3.50
N LEU A 62 4.06 10.09 4.64
CA LEU A 62 5.11 9.94 5.65
C LEU A 62 4.55 9.20 6.85
N VAL A 63 5.27 8.22 7.36
CA VAL A 63 4.92 7.48 8.57
C VAL A 63 6.09 7.63 9.54
N ILE A 64 5.83 8.10 10.77
CA ILE A 64 6.89 8.26 11.79
C ILE A 64 6.51 7.52 13.06
N GLY A 65 7.32 6.53 13.42
CA GLY A 65 7.17 5.72 14.63
C GLY A 65 8.28 5.95 15.65
N CYS A 66 8.19 5.23 16.77
CA CYS A 66 9.29 5.08 17.73
C CYS A 66 10.39 4.23 17.09
N HIS A 67 11.65 4.52 17.38
CA HIS A 67 12.77 3.66 16.96
C HIS A 67 12.57 2.22 17.44
N PRO A 68 12.90 1.20 16.62
CA PRO A 68 13.11 -0.15 17.13
C PRO A 68 14.36 -0.21 18.03
N PRO A 69 14.33 -0.91 19.18
CA PRO A 69 13.23 -1.74 19.71
C PRO A 69 12.24 -0.98 20.62
N ASP A 70 12.38 0.33 20.79
CA ASP A 70 11.70 1.16 21.81
C ASP A 70 10.23 1.50 21.51
N CYS A 71 9.46 0.54 20.98
CA CYS A 71 8.03 0.74 20.79
C CYS A 71 7.31 0.81 22.14
N HIS A 72 6.49 1.85 22.36
CA HIS A 72 5.60 1.90 23.51
C HIS A 72 4.65 0.69 23.59
N TYR A 73 4.29 0.13 22.44
CA TYR A 73 3.44 -1.07 22.33
C TYR A 73 4.24 -2.30 21.92
N ILE A 74 5.50 -2.39 22.36
CA ILE A 74 6.41 -3.54 22.22
C ILE A 74 6.87 -3.77 20.77
N GLU A 75 5.97 -4.10 19.85
CA GLU A 75 6.33 -4.50 18.47
C GLU A 75 5.58 -3.74 17.38
N GLY A 76 4.81 -2.72 17.74
CA GLY A 76 3.99 -1.97 16.78
C GLY A 76 4.80 -1.30 15.67
N ASN A 77 6.03 -0.86 15.94
CA ASN A 77 6.93 -0.33 14.91
C ASN A 77 7.41 -1.40 13.92
N LEU A 78 7.79 -2.60 14.41
CA LEU A 78 8.20 -3.74 13.58
C LEU A 78 7.06 -4.23 12.69
N GLN A 79 5.82 -4.21 13.19
CA GLN A 79 4.65 -4.48 12.35
C GLN A 79 4.45 -3.40 11.27
N ALA A 80 4.72 -2.14 11.58
CA ALA A 80 4.63 -1.05 10.61
C ALA A 80 5.70 -1.20 9.51
N GLU A 81 6.91 -1.59 9.87
CA GLU A 81 8.00 -1.85 8.92
C GLU A 81 7.63 -2.91 7.89
N ARG A 82 7.15 -4.07 8.33
CA ARG A 82 6.70 -5.16 7.45
C ARG A 82 5.55 -4.72 6.52
N LYS A 83 4.58 -3.99 7.06
CA LYS A 83 3.49 -3.41 6.27
C LYS A 83 3.99 -2.43 5.21
N ILE A 84 4.95 -1.56 5.54
CA ILE A 84 5.50 -0.58 4.61
C ILE A 84 6.37 -1.26 3.54
N LYS A 85 7.13 -2.31 3.89
CA LYS A 85 7.86 -3.15 2.93
C LYS A 85 6.91 -3.74 1.87
N MET A 86 5.81 -4.37 2.31
CA MET A 86 4.77 -4.91 1.43
C MET A 86 4.08 -3.82 0.60
N LEU A 87 3.76 -2.67 1.20
CA LEU A 87 3.16 -1.54 0.48
C LEU A 87 4.06 -0.99 -0.62
N LYS A 88 5.37 -0.85 -0.38
CA LYS A 88 6.32 -0.39 -1.41
C LYS A 88 6.38 -1.37 -2.58
N LYS A 89 6.37 -2.67 -2.30
CA LYS A 89 6.26 -3.71 -3.34
C LYS A 89 4.97 -3.51 -4.14
N LEU A 90 3.80 -3.32 -3.51
CA LEU A 90 2.55 -3.05 -4.21
C LEU A 90 2.58 -1.75 -5.04
N ILE A 91 3.04 -0.64 -4.47
CA ILE A 91 3.10 0.67 -5.14
C ILE A 91 3.92 0.57 -6.44
N SER A 92 5.03 -0.18 -6.42
CA SER A 92 5.89 -0.36 -7.60
C SER A 92 5.17 -1.02 -8.80
N ARG A 93 4.01 -1.65 -8.60
CA ARG A 93 3.21 -2.28 -9.67
C ARG A 93 2.19 -1.31 -10.28
N THR A 94 2.03 -0.13 -9.69
CA THR A 94 0.94 0.81 -10.04
C THR A 94 1.34 1.93 -10.99
N GLY A 95 2.63 2.07 -11.27
CA GLY A 95 3.20 3.21 -12.00
C GLY A 95 3.45 4.44 -11.11
N LEU A 96 3.08 4.40 -9.83
CA LEU A 96 3.46 5.41 -8.84
C LEU A 96 4.83 5.07 -8.22
N GLU A 97 5.64 6.09 -7.96
CA GLU A 97 6.98 5.93 -7.39
C GLU A 97 6.91 5.48 -5.91
N PRO A 98 7.52 4.34 -5.53
CA PRO A 98 7.56 3.85 -4.15
C PRO A 98 8.19 4.85 -3.16
N GLU A 99 9.03 5.75 -3.65
CA GLU A 99 9.66 6.84 -2.91
C GLU A 99 8.65 7.87 -2.39
N ARG A 100 7.40 7.86 -2.88
CA ARG A 100 6.32 8.68 -2.31
C ARG A 100 5.80 8.14 -0.98
N LEU A 101 6.24 6.96 -0.53
CA LEU A 101 5.97 6.39 0.79
C LEU A 101 7.26 6.26 1.60
N ARG A 102 7.32 6.91 2.78
CA ARG A 102 8.46 6.80 3.69
C ARG A 102 8.01 6.43 5.09
N LEU A 103 8.71 5.46 5.68
CA LEU A 103 8.70 5.18 7.11
C LEU A 103 10.00 5.73 7.69
N ASP A 104 9.91 6.43 8.81
CA ASP A 104 11.05 6.93 9.55
C ASP A 104 10.82 6.83 11.06
N TRP A 105 11.87 7.07 11.82
CA TRP A 105 11.91 6.85 13.26
C TRP A 105 12.39 8.10 13.97
N ALA A 106 11.75 8.41 15.10
CA ALA A 106 12.16 9.49 15.99
C ALA A 106 11.80 9.15 17.44
N TYR A 107 12.62 9.60 18.39
CA TYR A 107 12.20 9.71 19.79
C TYR A 107 11.49 11.05 20.03
N ALA A 108 10.61 11.09 21.03
CA ALA A 108 9.97 12.35 21.43
C ALA A 108 10.99 13.40 21.92
N SER A 109 12.16 12.97 22.41
CA SER A 109 13.26 13.85 22.83
C SER A 109 14.08 14.42 21.66
N GLU A 110 13.94 13.89 20.43
CA GLU A 110 14.70 14.34 19.26
C GLU A 110 14.00 15.53 18.55
N ILE A 111 13.87 16.65 19.26
CA ILE A 111 13.12 17.84 18.82
C ILE A 111 13.56 18.35 17.43
N GLU A 112 14.86 18.31 17.14
CA GLU A 112 15.42 18.79 15.87
C GLU A 112 15.32 17.77 14.73
N ARG A 113 15.17 16.48 15.04
CA ARG A 113 15.12 15.41 14.04
C ARG A 113 13.81 15.43 13.27
N PHE A 114 12.70 15.69 13.96
CA PHE A 114 11.38 15.66 13.32
C PHE A 114 11.27 16.66 12.17
N PRO A 115 11.60 17.97 12.32
CA PRO A 115 11.61 18.91 11.20
C PRO A 115 12.53 18.48 10.06
N LYS A 116 13.68 17.87 10.37
CA LYS A 116 14.63 17.38 9.36
C LYS A 116 14.06 16.24 8.53
N ILE A 117 13.44 15.23 9.16
CA ILE A 117 12.76 14.13 8.44
C ILE A 117 11.69 14.70 7.49
N VAL A 118 10.89 15.65 7.99
CA VAL A 118 9.83 16.26 7.18
C VAL A 118 10.41 17.08 6.02
N ASP A 119 11.48 17.85 6.24
CA ASP A 119 12.16 18.61 5.19
C ASP A 119 12.77 17.71 4.13
N ASP A 120 13.51 16.68 4.55
CA ASP A 120 14.16 15.72 3.67
C ASP A 120 13.11 15.01 2.80
N PHE A 121 12.01 14.55 3.41
CA PHE A 121 10.94 13.90 2.66
C PHE A 121 10.20 14.86 1.73
N ARG A 122 9.96 16.11 2.16
CA ARG A 122 9.37 17.12 1.29
C ARG A 122 10.26 17.40 0.09
N ASN A 123 11.58 17.52 0.28
CA ASN A 123 12.52 17.77 -0.80
C ASN A 123 12.55 16.58 -1.78
N GLN A 124 12.53 15.35 -1.26
CA GLN A 124 12.39 14.13 -2.05
C GLN A 124 11.12 14.14 -2.91
N VAL A 125 9.94 14.40 -2.32
CA VAL A 125 8.68 14.47 -3.06
C VAL A 125 8.66 15.64 -4.04
N THR A 126 9.27 16.77 -3.68
CA THR A 126 9.40 17.93 -4.58
C THR A 126 10.22 17.59 -5.82
N ALA A 127 11.29 16.81 -5.67
CA ALA A 127 12.13 16.34 -6.77
C ALA A 127 11.39 15.36 -7.69
N LEU A 128 10.47 14.54 -7.16
CA LEU A 128 9.58 13.68 -7.95
C LEU A 128 8.47 14.47 -8.68
N GLY A 129 8.19 15.69 -8.23
CA GLY A 129 7.10 16.50 -8.77
C GLY A 129 5.69 16.05 -8.32
N PRO A 130 4.64 16.72 -8.83
CA PRO A 130 3.26 16.40 -8.52
C PRO A 130 2.94 14.94 -8.79
N SER A 131 2.15 14.32 -7.90
CA SER A 131 1.61 12.98 -8.14
C SER A 131 0.69 13.01 -9.37
N PRO A 132 0.73 11.97 -10.23
CA PRO A 132 -0.20 11.83 -11.35
C PRO A 132 -1.66 11.66 -10.90
N LEU A 133 -1.89 11.43 -9.60
CA LEU A 133 -3.22 11.36 -8.99
C LEU A 133 -3.65 12.68 -8.33
N ALA A 134 -2.81 13.70 -8.35
CA ALA A 134 -3.13 15.01 -7.79
C ALA A 134 -3.91 15.87 -8.80
N GLY A 135 -4.83 16.70 -8.30
CA GLY A 135 -5.56 17.69 -9.11
C GLY A 135 -7.02 17.31 -9.34
N GLU A 136 -7.68 17.99 -10.28
CA GLU A 136 -9.09 17.77 -10.65
C GLU A 136 -9.26 16.58 -11.60
N GLU A 137 -8.23 16.26 -12.38
CA GLU A 137 -8.23 15.18 -13.37
C GLU A 137 -7.07 14.20 -13.07
N PRO A 138 -7.26 13.22 -12.16
CA PRO A 138 -6.25 12.22 -11.88
C PRO A 138 -6.05 11.26 -13.06
N ASP A 139 -4.83 10.76 -13.26
CA ASP A 139 -4.54 9.70 -14.22
C ASP A 139 -5.37 8.45 -13.89
N LYS A 140 -6.34 8.16 -14.76
CA LYS A 140 -7.30 7.07 -14.56
C LYS A 140 -6.64 5.70 -14.59
N ASN A 141 -5.56 5.52 -15.33
CA ASN A 141 -4.84 4.26 -15.41
C ASN A 141 -4.13 4.00 -14.07
N ILE A 142 -3.35 4.96 -13.59
CA ILE A 142 -2.65 4.83 -12.31
C ILE A 142 -3.66 4.70 -11.15
N LEU A 143 -4.79 5.42 -11.22
CA LEU A 143 -5.85 5.30 -10.22
C LEU A 143 -6.43 3.88 -10.17
N ALA A 144 -6.70 3.27 -11.33
CA ALA A 144 -7.19 1.89 -11.39
C ALA A 144 -6.16 0.90 -10.83
N GLU A 145 -4.88 1.10 -11.11
CA GLU A 145 -3.79 0.28 -10.57
C GLU A 145 -3.64 0.44 -9.04
N ILE A 146 -3.75 1.67 -8.51
CA ILE A 146 -3.77 1.92 -7.06
C ILE A 146 -5.00 1.27 -6.40
N MET A 147 -6.16 1.31 -7.05
CA MET A 147 -7.36 0.61 -6.55
C MET A 147 -7.15 -0.91 -6.53
N ALA A 148 -6.46 -1.45 -7.53
CA ALA A 148 -6.08 -2.87 -7.55
C ALA A 148 -5.16 -3.20 -6.37
N ALA A 149 -4.09 -2.42 -6.16
CA ALA A 149 -3.18 -2.56 -5.03
C ALA A 149 -3.91 -2.44 -3.68
N LYS A 150 -4.86 -1.50 -3.56
CA LYS A 150 -5.66 -1.28 -2.36
C LYS A 150 -6.48 -2.52 -2.00
N ALA A 151 -7.11 -3.15 -2.98
CA ALA A 151 -7.84 -4.40 -2.76
C ALA A 151 -6.91 -5.55 -2.34
N VAL A 152 -5.71 -5.67 -2.93
CA VAL A 152 -4.71 -6.67 -2.52
C VAL A 152 -4.22 -6.44 -1.09
N ALA A 153 -3.98 -5.19 -0.70
CA ALA A 153 -3.59 -4.86 0.68
C ALA A 153 -4.69 -5.18 1.72
N GLY A 154 -5.95 -5.26 1.27
CA GLY A 154 -7.10 -5.72 2.04
C GLY A 154 -7.25 -7.25 2.09
N ASP A 155 -6.58 -7.98 1.19
CA ASP A 155 -6.74 -9.43 1.04
C ASP A 155 -6.17 -10.22 2.23
N SER A 156 -6.87 -11.29 2.61
CA SER A 156 -6.50 -12.11 3.77
C SER A 156 -5.15 -12.78 3.62
N ARG A 157 -4.72 -13.13 2.39
CA ARG A 157 -3.45 -13.82 2.15
C ARG A 157 -2.27 -12.91 2.49
N LEU A 158 -2.25 -11.70 1.94
CA LEU A 158 -1.17 -10.74 2.20
C LEU A 158 -1.17 -10.28 3.67
N ARG A 159 -2.35 -10.09 4.26
CA ARG A 159 -2.46 -9.76 5.69
C ARG A 159 -1.90 -10.86 6.58
N THR A 160 -2.14 -12.12 6.21
CA THR A 160 -1.62 -13.28 6.94
C THR A 160 -0.10 -13.35 6.83
N LEU A 161 0.46 -13.19 5.62
CA LEU A 161 1.91 -13.21 5.43
C LEU A 161 2.61 -12.13 6.27
N VAL A 162 2.17 -10.87 6.15
CA VAL A 162 2.73 -9.77 6.96
C VAL A 162 2.60 -10.01 8.46
N GLY A 163 1.47 -10.55 8.90
CA GLY A 163 1.21 -10.85 10.31
C GLY A 163 2.05 -12.01 10.86
N ARG A 164 2.35 -13.01 10.02
CA ARG A 164 3.07 -14.24 10.39
C ARG A 164 4.56 -14.20 10.12
N GLU A 165 5.07 -13.21 9.39
CA GLU A 165 6.49 -13.09 9.01
C GLU A 165 7.45 -13.34 10.17
N LYS A 166 7.32 -12.59 11.27
CA LYS A 166 8.14 -12.78 12.48
C LYS A 166 8.08 -14.22 13.00
N GLN A 167 6.86 -14.76 13.13
CA GLN A 167 6.68 -16.11 13.63
C GLN A 167 7.38 -17.14 12.72
N MET A 168 7.28 -16.99 11.41
CA MET A 168 7.85 -17.93 10.44
C MET A 168 9.38 -17.86 10.39
N ILE A 169 9.95 -16.68 10.54
CA ILE A 169 11.39 -16.44 10.36
C ILE A 169 12.17 -16.53 11.67
N GLU A 170 11.61 -16.01 12.78
CA GLU A 170 12.32 -15.92 14.06
C GLU A 170 11.93 -17.02 15.03
N GLU A 171 10.64 -17.36 15.14
CA GLU A 171 10.12 -18.28 16.16
C GLU A 171 10.09 -19.73 15.66
N GLY A 172 9.70 -19.95 14.40
CA GLY A 172 9.55 -21.27 13.78
C GLY A 172 8.18 -21.91 13.99
N ASN A 173 7.99 -23.09 13.40
CA ASN A 173 6.78 -23.91 13.57
C ASN A 173 6.89 -24.81 14.82
N VAL A 174 5.93 -25.73 15.01
CA VAL A 174 5.92 -26.68 16.16
C VAL A 174 7.08 -27.67 16.17
N TYR A 175 7.88 -27.73 15.10
CA TYR A 175 9.09 -28.54 14.93
C TYR A 175 10.37 -27.70 14.97
N ASP A 176 10.28 -26.43 15.41
CA ASP A 176 11.37 -25.45 15.42
C ASP A 176 11.95 -25.13 14.03
N GLU A 177 11.24 -25.49 12.96
CA GLU A 177 11.63 -25.17 11.58
C GLU A 177 11.31 -23.70 11.28
N LYS A 178 12.30 -22.97 10.79
CA LYS A 178 12.20 -21.57 10.40
C LYS A 178 12.28 -21.44 8.89
N VAL A 179 11.58 -20.45 8.36
CA VAL A 179 11.64 -20.08 6.95
C VAL A 179 12.74 -19.04 6.78
N GLU A 180 13.61 -19.22 5.78
CA GLU A 180 14.62 -18.22 5.45
C GLU A 180 13.95 -16.93 4.94
N GLN A 181 14.51 -15.77 5.26
CA GLN A 181 13.91 -14.49 4.85
C GLN A 181 13.75 -14.37 3.32
N GLU A 182 14.69 -14.94 2.56
CA GLU A 182 14.65 -14.96 1.09
C GLU A 182 13.47 -15.78 0.57
N GLU A 183 13.28 -17.00 1.10
CA GLU A 183 12.15 -17.87 0.76
C GLU A 183 10.81 -17.19 1.11
N PHE A 184 10.73 -16.54 2.28
CA PHE A 184 9.53 -15.79 2.66
C PHE A 184 9.26 -14.63 1.68
N ASP A 185 10.29 -13.90 1.29
CA ASP A 185 10.18 -12.77 0.35
C ASP A 185 9.75 -13.22 -1.05
N GLU A 186 10.20 -14.40 -1.52
CA GLU A 186 9.72 -15.03 -2.76
C GLU A 186 8.23 -15.35 -2.69
N VAL A 187 7.79 -16.03 -1.61
CA VAL A 187 6.37 -16.35 -1.40
C VAL A 187 5.51 -15.08 -1.30
N MET A 188 6.03 -14.03 -0.68
CA MET A 188 5.39 -12.72 -0.62
C MET A 188 5.22 -12.13 -2.02
N ASP A 189 6.28 -12.12 -2.84
CA ASP A 189 6.24 -11.55 -4.18
C ASP A 189 5.30 -12.32 -5.12
N GLU A 190 5.35 -13.64 -5.10
CA GLU A 190 4.39 -14.47 -5.85
C GLU A 190 2.95 -14.22 -5.42
N SER A 191 2.73 -14.04 -4.11
CA SER A 191 1.41 -13.75 -3.56
C SER A 191 0.91 -12.37 -3.98
N ILE A 192 1.79 -11.36 -3.95
CA ILE A 192 1.49 -10.01 -4.43
C ILE A 192 1.10 -10.07 -5.91
N ASP A 193 1.93 -10.65 -6.77
CA ASP A 193 1.70 -10.65 -8.21
C ASP A 193 0.41 -11.40 -8.57
N ALA A 194 0.16 -12.55 -7.94
CA ALA A 194 -1.03 -13.34 -8.21
C ALA A 194 -2.32 -12.63 -7.78
N GLU A 195 -2.36 -12.04 -6.57
CA GLU A 195 -3.54 -11.32 -6.10
C GLU A 195 -3.70 -9.97 -6.83
N TYR A 196 -2.61 -9.34 -7.26
CA TYR A 196 -2.65 -8.11 -8.07
C TYR A 196 -3.30 -8.33 -9.43
N VAL A 197 -2.87 -9.35 -10.17
CA VAL A 197 -3.50 -9.71 -11.45
C VAL A 197 -4.98 -10.06 -11.26
N ARG A 198 -5.33 -10.82 -10.22
CA ARG A 198 -6.73 -11.15 -9.90
C ARG A 198 -7.57 -9.93 -9.59
N SER A 199 -7.02 -8.99 -8.82
CA SER A 199 -7.65 -7.71 -8.49
C SER A 199 -7.91 -6.87 -9.74
N ARG A 200 -6.92 -6.75 -10.64
CA ARG A 200 -7.08 -6.06 -11.93
C ARG A 200 -8.15 -6.71 -12.81
N ILE A 201 -8.16 -8.04 -12.91
CA ILE A 201 -9.22 -8.77 -13.64
C ILE A 201 -10.59 -8.38 -13.07
N ARG A 202 -10.78 -8.47 -11.76
CA ARG A 202 -12.07 -8.13 -11.12
C ARG A 202 -12.50 -6.69 -11.38
N LEU A 203 -11.58 -5.73 -11.37
CA LEU A 203 -11.88 -4.33 -11.68
C LEU A 203 -12.28 -4.15 -13.14
N LEU A 204 -11.57 -4.80 -14.07
CA LEU A 204 -11.89 -4.74 -15.50
C LEU A 204 -13.27 -5.33 -15.80
N VAL A 205 -13.60 -6.47 -15.22
CA VAL A 205 -14.88 -7.16 -15.47
C VAL A 205 -16.01 -6.73 -14.55
N LYS A 206 -15.84 -5.64 -13.80
CA LYS A 206 -16.83 -5.19 -12.82
C LYS A 206 -18.16 -4.82 -13.48
N ASP A 207 -18.11 -3.92 -14.44
CA ASP A 207 -19.29 -3.37 -15.12
C ASP A 207 -19.37 -3.79 -16.61
N ASN A 208 -18.37 -4.52 -17.10
CA ASN A 208 -18.27 -4.92 -18.50
C ASN A 208 -17.74 -6.35 -18.64
N PRO A 209 -18.58 -7.32 -19.04
CA PRO A 209 -18.14 -8.69 -19.28
C PRO A 209 -17.03 -8.77 -20.34
N MET A 210 -15.96 -9.52 -20.07
CA MET A 210 -14.85 -9.68 -21.02
C MET A 210 -14.40 -11.14 -21.19
N SER A 211 -13.89 -11.44 -22.39
CA SER A 211 -13.27 -12.72 -22.70
C SER A 211 -11.85 -12.81 -22.14
N ILE A 212 -11.31 -14.02 -22.13
CA ILE A 212 -9.90 -14.26 -21.73
C ILE A 212 -8.95 -13.49 -22.66
N GLU A 213 -9.21 -13.49 -23.97
CA GLU A 213 -8.42 -12.75 -24.95
C GLU A 213 -8.49 -11.23 -24.74
N GLY A 214 -9.68 -10.70 -24.41
CA GLY A 214 -9.85 -9.28 -24.08
C GLY A 214 -9.05 -8.88 -22.84
N LEU A 215 -9.11 -9.71 -21.79
CA LEU A 215 -8.36 -9.50 -20.55
C LEU A 215 -6.85 -9.63 -20.76
N ALA A 216 -6.41 -10.63 -21.54
CA ALA A 216 -5.00 -10.84 -21.88
C ALA A 216 -4.38 -9.59 -22.54
N LYS A 217 -5.11 -8.97 -23.47
CA LYS A 217 -4.69 -7.71 -24.13
C LYS A 217 -4.57 -6.55 -23.14
N HIS A 218 -5.59 -6.33 -22.30
CA HIS A 218 -5.57 -5.23 -21.32
C HIS A 218 -4.48 -5.39 -20.26
N LEU A 219 -4.24 -6.63 -19.82
CA LEU A 219 -3.27 -6.93 -18.77
C LEU A 219 -1.85 -7.11 -19.32
N SER A 220 -1.69 -7.20 -20.64
CA SER A 220 -0.43 -7.58 -21.31
C SER A 220 0.11 -8.92 -20.80
N LEU A 221 -0.77 -9.92 -20.70
CA LEU A 221 -0.46 -11.26 -20.20
C LEU A 221 -0.85 -12.34 -21.20
N ASP A 222 -0.21 -13.51 -21.11
CA ASP A 222 -0.59 -14.69 -21.89
C ASP A 222 -2.02 -15.16 -21.51
N PRO A 223 -2.89 -15.49 -22.50
CA PRO A 223 -4.24 -15.97 -22.26
C PRO A 223 -4.32 -17.16 -21.29
N LYS A 224 -3.35 -18.09 -21.29
CA LYS A 224 -3.33 -19.22 -20.35
C LYS A 224 -3.09 -18.76 -18.92
N LYS A 225 -2.27 -17.72 -18.70
CA LYS A 225 -2.10 -17.12 -17.38
C LYS A 225 -3.40 -16.47 -16.90
N VAL A 226 -4.06 -15.69 -17.75
CA VAL A 226 -5.36 -15.07 -17.44
C VAL A 226 -6.40 -16.13 -17.09
N LEU A 227 -6.51 -17.19 -17.90
CA LEU A 227 -7.42 -18.32 -17.64
C LEU A 227 -7.18 -18.94 -16.25
N ARG A 228 -5.92 -19.17 -15.85
CA ARG A 228 -5.59 -19.69 -14.51
C ARG A 228 -6.11 -18.77 -13.39
N HIS A 229 -5.97 -17.45 -13.54
CA HIS A 229 -6.51 -16.50 -12.56
C HIS A 229 -8.04 -16.48 -12.55
N ILE A 230 -8.69 -16.54 -13.72
CA ILE A 230 -10.15 -16.64 -13.83
C ILE A 230 -10.67 -17.91 -13.14
N VAL A 231 -10.03 -19.06 -13.32
CA VAL A 231 -10.43 -20.31 -12.65
C VAL A 231 -10.41 -20.14 -11.12
N VAL A 232 -9.34 -19.55 -10.57
CA VAL A 232 -9.26 -19.27 -9.13
C VAL A 232 -10.33 -18.27 -8.68
N LEU A 233 -10.55 -17.20 -9.44
CA LEU A 233 -11.59 -16.21 -9.13
C LEU A 233 -13.00 -16.81 -9.15
N ARG A 234 -13.28 -17.72 -10.08
CA ARG A 234 -14.54 -18.47 -10.13
C ARG A 234 -14.71 -19.42 -8.95
N GLN A 235 -13.65 -20.15 -8.60
CA GLN A 235 -13.66 -21.03 -7.42
C GLN A 235 -13.91 -20.26 -6.13
N ARG A 236 -13.40 -19.03 -6.04
CA ARG A 236 -13.64 -18.11 -4.91
C ARG A 236 -15.00 -17.40 -4.98
N GLY A 237 -15.82 -17.63 -6.00
CA GLY A 237 -17.10 -16.94 -6.17
C GLY A 237 -16.98 -15.43 -6.38
N LEU A 238 -15.87 -14.96 -6.95
CA LEU A 238 -15.60 -13.53 -7.17
C LEU A 238 -15.86 -13.09 -8.62
N VAL A 239 -15.92 -14.05 -9.54
CA VAL A 239 -16.21 -13.87 -10.97
C VAL A 239 -17.11 -15.02 -11.42
N ALA A 240 -18.04 -14.75 -12.34
CA ALA A 240 -18.90 -15.75 -12.95
C ALA A 240 -18.78 -15.72 -14.48
N LEU A 241 -19.21 -16.81 -15.11
CA LEU A 241 -19.49 -16.82 -16.54
C LEU A 241 -20.80 -16.04 -16.75
N ASP A 242 -20.75 -14.97 -17.54
CA ASP A 242 -21.92 -14.15 -17.86
C ASP A 242 -22.69 -14.78 -19.03
N ARG A 243 -22.03 -14.92 -20.18
CA ARG A 243 -22.56 -15.51 -21.40
C ARG A 243 -21.45 -16.05 -22.30
N ILE A 244 -21.83 -16.71 -23.38
CA ILE A 244 -20.91 -17.20 -24.41
C ILE A 244 -21.26 -16.50 -25.73
N GLU A 245 -20.28 -15.86 -26.36
CA GLU A 245 -20.42 -15.23 -27.67
C GLU A 245 -19.57 -16.02 -28.69
N GLY A 246 -20.23 -16.79 -29.55
CA GLY A 246 -19.53 -17.73 -30.44
C GLY A 246 -18.85 -18.85 -29.65
N GLU A 247 -17.52 -18.90 -29.70
CA GLU A 247 -16.69 -19.84 -28.93
C GLU A 247 -16.06 -19.17 -27.68
N ASP A 248 -16.29 -17.87 -27.48
CA ASP A 248 -15.62 -17.09 -26.44
C ASP A 248 -16.52 -16.92 -25.19
N PRO A 249 -16.12 -17.47 -24.03
CA PRO A 249 -16.80 -17.21 -22.76
C PRO A 249 -16.47 -15.80 -22.25
N LEU A 250 -17.50 -15.03 -21.90
CA LEU A 250 -17.38 -13.73 -21.26
C LEU A 250 -17.60 -13.85 -19.75
N TYR A 251 -16.75 -13.18 -18.97
CA TYR A 251 -16.77 -13.23 -17.51
C TYR A 251 -17.11 -11.88 -16.91
N ILE A 252 -17.88 -11.89 -15.82
CA ILE A 252 -18.28 -10.69 -15.05
C ILE A 252 -17.92 -10.85 -13.58
N ALA A 253 -17.58 -9.76 -12.90
CA ALA A 253 -17.34 -9.78 -11.46
C ALA A 253 -18.66 -9.97 -10.72
N LEU A 254 -18.62 -10.75 -9.63
CA LEU A 254 -19.75 -10.82 -8.71
C LEU A 254 -19.62 -9.69 -7.69
N GLU A 255 -20.69 -8.93 -7.48
CA GLU A 255 -20.78 -8.04 -6.33
C GLU A 255 -20.74 -8.90 -5.06
N VAL A 256 -19.74 -8.65 -4.22
CA VAL A 256 -19.67 -9.30 -2.91
C VAL A 256 -20.72 -8.60 -2.05
N VAL A 257 -21.86 -9.27 -1.85
CA VAL A 257 -22.90 -8.86 -0.89
C VAL A 257 -22.36 -8.91 0.53
#